data_AF-A0A7H4MTN3-F1
#
_entry.id   AF-A0A7H4MTN3-F1
#
_cell.length_a   1.000
_cell.length_b   1.000
_cell.length_c   1.000
_cell.angle_alpha   90.00
_cell.angle_beta   90.00
_cell.angle_gamma   90.00
#
_symmetry.space_group_name_H-M   'P 1'
#
loop_
_entity.id
_entity.type
_entity.pdbx_description
1 polymer ?
#
loop_
_entity_poly.entity_id
_entity_poly.type
_entity_poly.pdbx_seq_one_letter_code
_entity_poly.pdbx_strand_id
1 'polypeptide(L)'
;MSARERFFKKVQQNSDSTPPGNKSAEAEIQAFRRRMDALVQQISQWFAGSGIEVILSTKHIHDLSTIGYSLNSGICRYDITTLRLQNGDRHVSIVPETALSRCGNGLHDNAG
;
A
#
# COMPACT_ATOMS: atom_id res chain seq x y z
N MET A 1 -33.03 -28.88 19.29
CA MET A 1 -32.18 -27.68 19.43
C MET A 1 -32.98 -26.41 19.17
N SER A 2 -32.96 -25.47 20.10
CA SER A 2 -33.67 -24.19 20.06
C SER A 2 -32.94 -23.15 19.20
N ALA A 3 -33.67 -22.17 18.67
CA ALA A 3 -33.09 -21.00 17.98
C ALA A 3 -32.08 -20.25 18.85
N ARG A 4 -32.31 -20.22 20.17
CA ARG A 4 -31.39 -19.65 21.16
C ARG A 4 -30.06 -20.40 21.20
N GLU A 5 -30.09 -21.73 21.22
CA GLU A 5 -28.87 -22.57 21.21
C GLU A 5 -28.10 -22.41 19.91
N ARG A 6 -28.80 -22.28 18.78
CA ARG A 6 -28.18 -21.99 17.47
C ARG A 6 -27.51 -20.63 17.45
N PHE A 7 -28.12 -19.62 18.08
CA PHE A 7 -27.54 -18.29 18.18
C PHE A 7 -26.27 -18.29 19.03
N PHE A 8 -26.31 -18.86 20.25
CA PHE A 8 -25.12 -18.94 21.11
C PHE A 8 -24.01 -19.78 20.47
N LYS A 9 -24.34 -20.89 19.81
CA LYS A 9 -23.37 -21.69 19.06
C LYS A 9 -22.74 -20.91 17.91
N LYS A 10 -23.52 -20.09 17.20
CA LYS A 10 -23.02 -19.26 16.10
C LYS A 10 -22.14 -18.12 16.60
N VAL A 11 -22.48 -17.50 17.73
CA VAL A 11 -21.66 -16.47 18.38
C VAL A 11 -20.34 -17.08 18.87
N GLN A 12 -20.40 -18.25 19.52
CA GLN A 12 -19.22 -18.98 19.99
C GLN A 12 -18.31 -19.42 18.83
N GLN A 13 -18.89 -19.90 17.72
CA GLN A 13 -18.13 -20.23 16.50
C GLN A 13 -17.47 -19.01 15.84
N ASN A 14 -18.04 -17.82 16.00
CA ASN A 14 -17.51 -16.57 15.45
C ASN A 14 -16.43 -15.95 16.37
N SER A 15 -16.43 -16.29 17.66
CA SER A 15 -15.36 -15.93 18.61
C SER A 15 -14.21 -16.95 18.60
N ASP A 16 -14.51 -18.23 18.39
CA ASP A 16 -13.53 -19.33 18.34
C ASP A 16 -12.95 -19.54 16.93
N SER A 17 -13.50 -18.86 15.91
CA SER A 17 -12.82 -18.75 14.63
C SER A 17 -11.56 -17.94 14.83
N THR A 18 -10.45 -18.64 15.01
CA THR A 18 -9.09 -18.14 14.84
C THR A 18 -9.09 -17.19 13.64
N PRO A 19 -8.58 -15.96 13.76
CA PRO A 19 -8.53 -15.06 12.62
C PRO A 19 -7.85 -15.81 11.47
N PRO A 20 -8.43 -15.83 10.26
CA PRO A 20 -7.77 -16.43 9.10
C PRO A 20 -6.39 -15.80 9.00
N GLY A 21 -5.33 -16.62 9.05
CA GLY A 21 -3.94 -16.22 9.24
C GLY A 21 -3.63 -14.80 8.74
N ASN A 22 -3.71 -13.85 9.65
CA ASN A 22 -3.59 -12.42 9.37
C ASN A 22 -2.14 -12.12 8.96
N LYS A 23 -1.83 -12.19 7.67
CA LYS A 23 -0.86 -11.23 7.14
C LYS A 23 -1.57 -9.88 7.23
N SER A 24 -1.44 -9.23 8.38
CA SER A 24 -2.02 -7.91 8.62
C SER A 24 -1.60 -6.98 7.47
N ALA A 25 -2.49 -6.10 7.01
CA ALA A 25 -2.18 -5.10 5.98
C ALA A 25 -0.86 -4.37 6.29
N GLU A 26 -0.62 -4.09 7.58
CA GLU A 26 0.65 -3.54 8.07
C GLU A 26 1.86 -4.40 7.67
N ALA A 27 1.82 -5.71 7.85
CA ALA A 27 2.92 -6.62 7.51
C ALA A 27 3.18 -6.65 6.01
N GLU A 28 2.14 -6.57 5.18
CA GLU A 28 2.28 -6.51 3.72
C GLU A 28 2.89 -5.18 3.26
N ILE A 29 2.49 -4.07 3.88
CA ILE A 29 3.06 -2.74 3.60
C ILE A 29 4.53 -2.68 4.01
N GLN A 30 4.89 -3.23 5.17
CA GLN A 30 6.30 -3.35 5.58
C GLN A 30 7.12 -4.22 4.62
N ALA A 31 6.57 -5.35 4.16
CA ALA A 31 7.23 -6.19 3.17
C ALA A 31 7.40 -5.48 1.81
N PHE A 32 6.43 -4.66 1.41
CA PHE A 32 6.54 -3.82 0.22
C PHE A 32 7.65 -2.77 0.35
N ARG A 33 7.73 -2.06 1.49
CA ARG A 33 8.80 -1.09 1.76
C ARG A 33 10.19 -1.71 1.63
N ARG A 34 10.41 -2.86 2.25
CA ARG A 34 11.68 -3.60 2.16
C ARG A 34 12.06 -3.96 0.72
N ARG A 35 11.08 -4.34 -0.11
CA ARG A 35 11.31 -4.63 -1.54
C ARG A 35 11.68 -3.37 -2.32
N MET A 36 11.02 -2.24 -2.04
CA MET A 36 11.37 -0.95 -2.65
C MET A 36 12.80 -0.52 -2.28
N ASP A 37 13.20 -0.68 -1.02
CA ASP A 37 14.56 -0.33 -0.59
C ASP A 37 15.62 -1.23 -1.26
N ALA A 38 15.36 -2.54 -1.38
CA ALA A 38 16.24 -3.46 -2.10
C ALA A 38 16.33 -3.10 -3.60
N LEU A 39 15.21 -2.75 -4.23
CA LEU A 39 15.18 -2.32 -5.63
C LEU A 39 16.02 -1.05 -5.84
N VAL A 40 15.89 -0.07 -4.93
CA VAL A 40 16.68 1.17 -4.95
C VAL A 40 18.18 0.87 -4.88
N GLN A 41 18.59 -0.04 -4.00
CA GLN A 41 19.99 -0.44 -3.89
C GLN A 41 20.50 -1.09 -5.18
N GLN A 42 19.73 -2.01 -5.76
CA GLN A 42 20.09 -2.68 -7.02
C GLN A 42 20.23 -1.68 -8.17
N ILE A 43 19.25 -0.78 -8.33
CA ILE A 43 19.27 0.24 -9.38
C ILE A 43 20.46 1.19 -9.19
N SER A 44 20.71 1.62 -7.96
CA SER A 44 21.86 2.50 -7.66
C SER A 44 23.19 1.82 -8.02
N GLN A 45 23.32 0.52 -7.78
CA GLN A 45 24.50 -0.25 -8.16
C GLN A 45 24.63 -0.41 -9.68
N TRP A 46 23.53 -0.68 -10.40
CA TRP A 46 23.56 -0.84 -11.86
C TRP A 46 23.96 0.44 -12.59
N PHE A 47 23.55 1.60 -12.08
CA PHE A 47 23.84 2.89 -12.71
C PHE A 47 25.10 3.57 -12.15
N ALA A 48 25.79 2.97 -11.18
CA ALA A 48 27.05 3.50 -10.68
C ALA A 48 28.09 3.66 -11.81
N GLY A 49 28.58 4.88 -12.01
CA GLY A 49 29.56 5.18 -13.06
C GLY A 49 29.00 5.26 -14.49
N SER A 50 27.67 5.13 -14.68
CA SER A 50 27.04 5.19 -16.00
C SER A 50 26.73 6.61 -16.51
N GLY A 51 26.89 7.63 -15.64
CA GLY A 51 26.45 9.00 -15.92
C GLY A 51 24.94 9.24 -15.76
N ILE A 52 24.17 8.19 -15.44
CA ILE A 52 22.74 8.29 -15.09
C ILE A 52 22.63 8.57 -13.60
N GLU A 53 21.98 9.67 -13.24
CA GLU A 53 21.75 10.04 -11.85
C GLU A 53 20.54 9.29 -11.28
N VAL A 54 20.72 8.71 -10.10
CA VAL A 54 19.65 8.05 -9.35
C VAL A 54 19.21 8.97 -8.21
N ILE A 55 18.04 9.58 -8.37
CA ILE A 55 17.46 10.50 -7.40
C ILE A 55 16.43 9.75 -6.57
N LEU A 56 16.62 9.76 -5.24
CA LEU A 56 15.70 9.17 -4.29
C LEU A 56 14.77 10.24 -3.72
N SER A 57 13.52 9.86 -3.49
CA SER A 57 12.53 10.69 -2.81
C SER A 57 11.61 9.82 -1.98
N THR A 58 10.81 10.42 -1.12
CA THR A 58 9.87 9.69 -0.28
C THR A 58 8.45 10.13 -0.63
N LYS A 59 7.58 9.18 -0.92
CA LYS A 59 6.15 9.41 -1.07
C LYS A 59 5.44 9.00 0.20
N HIS A 60 4.60 9.89 0.69
CA HIS A 60 3.74 9.65 1.83
C HIS A 60 2.41 9.10 1.33
N ILE A 61 2.07 7.89 1.74
CA ILE A 61 0.80 7.24 1.43
C ILE A 61 -0.03 7.20 2.70
N HIS A 62 -1.26 7.69 2.60
CA HIS A 62 -2.24 7.61 3.68
C HIS A 62 -3.16 6.43 3.43
N ASP A 63 -3.21 5.51 4.39
CA ASP A 63 -4.23 4.48 4.39
C ASP A 63 -5.47 5.01 5.09
N LEU A 64 -6.51 5.26 4.29
CA LEU A 64 -7.82 5.69 4.76
C LEU A 64 -8.74 4.50 5.06
N SER A 65 -8.32 3.25 4.77
CA SER A 65 -9.13 2.06 5.06
C SER A 65 -9.29 1.80 6.56
N THR A 66 -8.46 2.44 7.39
CA THR A 66 -8.57 2.44 8.85
C THR A 66 -9.56 3.49 9.38
N ILE A 67 -10.07 4.39 8.52
CA ILE A 67 -11.07 5.39 8.89
C ILE A 67 -12.41 4.70 9.08
N GLY A 68 -12.79 4.49 10.34
CA GLY A 68 -14.11 3.96 10.72
C GLY A 68 -14.09 2.91 11.84
N TYR A 69 -12.93 2.34 12.18
CA TYR A 69 -12.85 1.30 13.21
C TYR A 69 -12.56 1.83 14.62
N SER A 70 -12.01 3.04 14.75
CA SER A 70 -11.87 3.74 16.03
C SER A 70 -11.54 5.21 15.80
N LEU A 71 -12.15 6.13 16.57
CA LEU A 71 -11.75 7.55 16.64
C LEU A 71 -10.30 7.73 17.13
N ASN A 72 -9.63 6.64 17.51
CA ASN A 72 -8.29 6.59 18.08
C ASN A 72 -7.25 5.86 17.18
N SER A 73 -7.65 5.29 16.04
CA SER A 73 -6.71 4.73 15.05
C SER A 73 -6.42 5.82 14.01
N GLY A 74 -5.39 6.61 14.28
CA GLY A 74 -4.95 7.67 13.38
C GLY A 74 -4.70 7.16 11.96
N ILE A 75 -4.82 8.07 10.99
CA ILE A 75 -4.48 7.83 9.59
C ILE A 75 -3.08 7.19 9.54
N CYS A 76 -3.00 5.91 9.17
CA CYS A 76 -1.73 5.23 9.03
C CYS A 76 -0.99 5.88 7.85
N ARG A 77 0.14 6.53 8.15
CA ARG A 77 1.01 7.16 7.16
C ARG A 77 2.18 6.24 6.89
N TYR A 78 2.35 5.89 5.63
CA TYR A 78 3.46 5.06 5.16
C TYR A 78 4.40 5.90 4.33
N ASP A 79 5.67 5.87 4.73
CA ASP A 79 6.76 6.49 3.98
C ASP A 79 7.39 5.45 3.07
N ILE A 80 7.24 5.65 1.76
CA ILE A 80 7.73 4.72 0.75
C ILE A 80 8.73 5.41 -0.15
N THR A 81 9.89 4.79 -0.31
CA THR A 81 10.95 5.25 -1.19
C THR A 81 10.49 5.22 -2.65
N THR A 82 10.75 6.30 -3.36
CA THR A 82 10.53 6.45 -4.80
C THR A 82 11.84 6.75 -5.48
N LEU A 83 11.95 6.37 -6.74
CA LEU A 83 13.18 6.48 -7.51
C LEU A 83 12.94 7.22 -8.81
N ARG A 84 13.81 8.16 -9.14
CA ARG A 84 13.87 8.82 -10.44
C ARG A 84 15.25 8.61 -11.03
N LEU A 85 15.31 8.05 -12.23
CA LEU A 85 16.51 8.00 -13.04
C LEU A 85 16.54 9.22 -13.95
N GLN A 86 17.66 9.94 -13.96
CA GLN A 86 17.85 11.12 -14.79
C GLN A 86 19.07 10.96 -15.70
N ASN A 87 18.87 11.26 -16.98
CA ASN A 87 19.90 11.26 -18.01
C ASN A 87 19.78 12.58 -18.80
N GLY A 88 20.46 13.62 -18.31
CA GLY A 88 20.30 14.99 -18.80
C GLY A 88 18.84 15.45 -18.63
N ASP A 89 18.18 15.77 -19.74
CA ASP A 89 16.78 16.22 -19.77
C ASP A 89 15.76 15.08 -19.72
N ARG A 90 16.20 13.83 -19.93
CA ARG A 90 15.32 12.66 -19.90
C ARG A 90 15.25 12.10 -18.50
N HIS A 91 14.06 11.72 -18.07
CA HIS A 91 13.89 11.07 -16.78
C HIS A 91 12.81 9.99 -16.83
N VAL A 92 12.94 9.02 -15.94
CA VAL A 92 11.91 8.02 -15.65
C VAL A 92 11.74 7.90 -14.15
N SER A 93 10.51 7.79 -13.68
CA SER A 93 10.20 7.70 -12.25
C SER A 93 9.46 6.40 -11.95
N ILE A 94 9.88 5.73 -10.88
CA ILE A 94 9.21 4.58 -10.29
C ILE A 94 8.59 5.06 -8.99
N VAL A 95 7.27 5.21 -9.01
CA VAL A 95 6.48 5.69 -7.89
C VAL A 95 5.45 4.63 -7.49
N PRO A 96 5.27 4.36 -6.19
CA PRO A 96 4.23 3.46 -5.73
C PRO A 96 2.86 4.10 -5.93
N GLU A 97 1.93 3.33 -6.49
CA GLU A 97 0.53 3.73 -6.69
C GLU A 97 -0.39 3.04 -5.67
N THR A 98 -1.43 3.75 -5.26
CA THR A 98 -2.51 3.22 -4.43
C THR A 98 -3.71 2.87 -5.30
N ALA A 99 -4.34 1.72 -5.06
CA ALA A 99 -5.50 1.24 -5.83
C ALA A 99 -6.72 2.18 -5.79
N LEU A 100 -6.81 3.10 -4.83
CA LEU A 100 -7.88 4.10 -4.73
C LEU A 100 -7.90 5.11 -5.90
N SER A 101 -6.78 5.33 -6.59
CA SER A 101 -6.73 6.26 -7.73
C SER A 101 -7.31 5.69 -9.02
N ARG A 102 -7.64 4.38 -9.07
CA ARG A 102 -8.17 3.73 -10.30
C ARG A 102 -9.69 3.81 -10.47
N CYS A 103 -10.42 4.35 -9.49
CA CYS A 103 -11.88 4.53 -9.56
C CYS A 103 -12.31 5.95 -9.99
N GLY A 104 -11.37 6.86 -10.31
CA GLY A 104 -11.68 8.26 -10.64
C GLY A 104 -11.75 8.63 -12.12
N ASN A 105 -11.51 7.69 -13.05
CA ASN A 105 -11.50 8.00 -14.49
C ASN A 105 -12.60 7.22 -15.21
N GLY A 106 -13.84 7.63 -14.97
CA GLY A 106 -15.01 7.10 -15.63
C GLY A 106 -16.18 8.02 -15.39
N LEU A 107 -16.09 9.24 -15.93
CA LEU A 107 -17.18 10.17 -16.28
C LEU A 107 -16.50 11.45 -16.78
N HIS A 108 -15.90 11.38 -17.97
CA HIS A 108 -15.79 12.58 -18.79
C HIS A 108 -17.03 12.53 -19.66
N ASP A 109 -18.05 13.28 -19.25
CA ASP A 109 -19.24 13.55 -20.05
C ASP A 109 -18.76 14.09 -21.40
N ASN A 110 -18.98 13.29 -22.45
CA ASN A 110 -18.84 13.78 -23.80
C ASN A 110 -20.13 14.55 -24.13
N ALA A 111 -19.94 15.84 -24.38
CA ALA A 111 -20.98 16.75 -24.83
C ALA A 111 -21.61 16.30 -26.15
N GLY A 112 -22.91 16.50 -26.26
CA GLY A 112 -23.71 16.50 -27.47
C GLY A 112 -24.99 17.29 -27.21
#